data_AF-A0A1Z4EDG6-F1
#
_entry.id   AF-A0A1Z4EDG6-F1
#
_cell.length_a   1.000
_cell.length_b   1.000
_cell.length_c   1.000
_cell.angle_alpha   90.00
_cell.angle_beta   90.00
_cell.angle_gamma   90.00
#
_symmetry.space_group_name_H-M   'P 1'
#
loop_
_entity.id
_entity.type
_entity.pdbx_description
1 polymer ?
#
loop_
_entity_poly.entity_id
_entity_poly.type
_entity_poly.pdbx_seq_one_letter_code
_entity_poly.pdbx_strand_id
1 'polypeptide(L)'
;MPALAPPVADEHGALPEYLALHQSSYFAVAYGLTDEQARSTPSDGALSIGGLVKHVTRMQHNWMARVAAAPDLPPIAGLAGWEIDG
;
A
#
# COMPACT_ATOMS: atom_id res chain seq x y z
N MET A 1 -15.29 7.75 -5.52
CA MET A 1 -14.52 7.66 -4.26
C MET A 1 -15.09 8.68 -3.30
N PRO A 2 -15.56 8.28 -2.10
CA PRO A 2 -15.94 9.25 -1.08
C PRO A 2 -14.75 10.16 -0.74
N ALA A 3 -15.00 11.44 -0.49
CA ALA A 3 -13.94 12.42 -0.25
C ALA A 3 -13.37 12.36 1.17
N LEU A 4 -14.06 11.69 2.10
CA LEU A 4 -13.73 11.63 3.52
C LEU A 4 -13.91 10.19 4.03
N ALA A 5 -13.13 9.83 5.06
CA ALA A 5 -13.29 8.56 5.76
C ALA A 5 -14.66 8.53 6.47
N PRO A 6 -15.31 7.36 6.58
CA PRO A 6 -16.56 7.26 7.32
C PRO A 6 -16.35 7.64 8.80
N PRO A 7 -17.37 8.21 9.46
CA PRO A 7 -17.30 8.47 10.89
C PRO A 7 -17.17 7.15 11.66
N VAL A 8 -16.38 7.16 12.73
CA VAL A 8 -16.13 6.00 13.61
C VAL A 8 -16.59 6.30 15.05
N ALA A 9 -16.93 5.27 15.79
CA ALA A 9 -17.43 5.39 17.16
C ALA A 9 -16.32 5.60 18.21
N ASP A 10 -15.09 5.18 17.90
CA ASP A 10 -13.93 5.27 18.79
C ASP A 10 -12.65 5.66 18.02
N GLU A 11 -11.63 6.07 18.78
CA GLU A 11 -10.32 6.45 18.23
C GLU A 11 -9.62 5.27 17.54
N HIS A 12 -9.81 4.05 18.06
CA HIS A 12 -9.17 2.86 17.52
C HIS A 12 -9.62 2.55 16.09
N GLY A 13 -10.88 2.80 15.75
CA GLY A 13 -11.43 2.66 14.41
C GLY A 13 -10.99 3.75 13.43
N ALA A 14 -10.51 4.89 13.91
CA ALA A 14 -10.21 6.04 13.04
C ALA A 14 -9.08 5.74 12.05
N LEU A 15 -8.00 5.11 12.52
CA LEU A 15 -6.84 4.81 11.68
C LEU A 15 -7.13 3.71 10.63
N PRO A 16 -7.75 2.56 10.97
CA PRO A 16 -8.14 1.55 9.98
C PRO A 16 -9.01 2.10 8.85
N GLU A 17 -10.07 2.87 9.18
CA GLU A 17 -10.98 3.42 8.17
C GLU A 17 -10.30 4.46 7.27
N TYR A 18 -9.44 5.30 7.86
CA TYR A 18 -8.64 6.26 7.10
C TYR A 18 -7.68 5.57 6.12
N LEU A 19 -7.02 4.48 6.56
CA LEU A 19 -6.13 3.69 5.71
C LEU A 19 -6.90 2.98 4.59
N ALA A 20 -8.05 2.36 4.91
CA ALA A 20 -8.90 1.68 3.93
C ALA A 20 -9.36 2.65 2.83
N LEU A 21 -9.76 3.87 3.18
CA LEU A 21 -10.09 4.92 2.22
C LEU A 21 -8.93 5.20 1.25
N HIS A 22 -7.72 5.42 1.76
CA HIS A 22 -6.57 5.75 0.92
C HIS A 22 -6.14 4.56 0.07
N GLN A 23 -6.19 3.35 0.62
CA GLN A 23 -5.93 2.10 -0.12
C GLN A 23 -6.90 1.92 -1.29
N SER A 24 -8.16 2.32 -1.12
CA SER A 24 -9.14 2.22 -2.20
C SER A 24 -8.76 3.04 -3.45
N SER A 25 -7.99 4.12 -3.29
CA SER A 25 -7.52 4.97 -4.39
C SER A 25 -6.65 4.21 -5.39
N TYR A 26 -5.88 3.20 -4.94
CA TYR A 26 -5.05 2.38 -5.83
C TYR A 26 -5.88 1.61 -6.86
N PHE A 27 -7.06 1.12 -6.48
CA PHE A 27 -7.97 0.47 -7.43
C PHE A 27 -8.51 1.47 -8.45
N ALA A 28 -8.86 2.68 -8.02
CA ALA A 28 -9.37 3.70 -8.92
C ALA A 28 -8.32 4.15 -9.94
N VAL A 29 -7.07 4.36 -9.52
CA VAL A 29 -5.99 4.80 -10.43
C VAL A 29 -5.49 3.69 -11.35
N ALA A 30 -5.62 2.42 -10.94
CA ALA A 30 -5.23 1.27 -11.76
C ALA A 30 -6.34 0.79 -12.70
N TYR A 31 -7.58 1.26 -12.52
CA TYR A 31 -8.74 0.77 -13.25
C TYR A 31 -8.59 0.98 -14.76
N GLY A 32 -8.70 -0.12 -15.52
CA GLY A 32 -8.68 -0.09 -16.99
C GLY A 32 -7.30 0.11 -17.61
N LEU A 33 -6.22 0.20 -16.83
CA LEU A 33 -4.87 0.23 -17.37
C LEU A 33 -4.51 -1.11 -18.01
N THR A 34 -3.88 -1.06 -19.18
CA THR A 34 -3.16 -2.22 -19.68
C THR A 34 -1.91 -2.46 -18.85
N ASP A 35 -1.39 -3.67 -18.92
CA ASP A 35 -0.11 -4.06 -18.35
C ASP A 35 1.06 -3.13 -18.73
N GLU A 36 1.10 -2.71 -20.00
CA GLU A 36 2.10 -1.77 -20.50
C GLU A 36 1.95 -0.38 -19.87
N GLN A 37 0.71 0.12 -19.79
CA GLN A 37 0.42 1.41 -19.15
C GLN A 37 0.75 1.36 -17.65
N ALA A 38 0.39 0.28 -16.97
CA ALA A 38 0.68 0.09 -15.55
C ALA A 38 2.18 0.03 -15.24
N ARG A 39 3.01 -0.44 -16.19
CA ARG A 39 4.48 -0.47 -16.07
C ARG A 39 5.17 0.81 -16.52
N SER A 40 4.49 1.69 -17.25
CA SER A 40 5.07 2.96 -17.72
C SER A 40 5.29 3.99 -16.59
N THR A 41 6.27 4.87 -16.75
CA THR A 41 6.57 6.00 -15.86
C THR A 41 6.44 7.34 -16.62
N PRO A 42 5.21 7.74 -16.99
CA PRO A 42 4.99 8.91 -17.85
C PRO A 42 5.05 10.25 -17.10
N SER A 43 5.15 10.21 -15.77
CA SER A 43 5.31 11.38 -14.89
C SER A 43 6.76 11.50 -14.42
N ASP A 44 7.16 12.66 -13.89
CA ASP A 44 8.50 12.88 -13.32
C ASP A 44 8.85 12.00 -12.10
N GLY A 45 7.90 11.20 -11.60
CA GLY A 45 8.11 10.25 -10.52
C GLY A 45 8.88 8.98 -10.94
N ALA A 46 9.66 8.43 -9.99
CA ALA A 46 10.49 7.24 -10.22
C ALA A 46 9.71 5.90 -10.29
N LEU A 47 8.43 5.87 -9.91
CA LEU A 47 7.62 4.65 -9.86
C LEU A 47 6.46 4.71 -10.84
N SER A 48 6.22 3.60 -11.54
CA SER A 48 5.00 3.38 -12.31
C SER A 48 3.81 3.15 -11.38
N ILE A 49 2.58 3.14 -11.92
CA ILE A 49 1.39 2.79 -11.11
C ILE A 49 1.51 1.38 -10.53
N GLY A 50 1.98 0.41 -11.33
CA GLY A 50 2.28 -0.94 -10.84
C GLY A 50 3.38 -0.94 -9.78
N GLY A 51 4.42 -0.10 -9.95
CA GLY A 51 5.49 0.09 -8.98
C GLY A 51 5.01 0.67 -7.64
N LEU A 52 4.08 1.64 -7.68
CA LEU A 52 3.47 2.22 -6.49
C LEU A 52 2.63 1.20 -5.71
N VAL A 53 1.81 0.40 -6.41
CA VAL A 53 1.03 -0.67 -5.78
C VAL A 53 1.96 -1.66 -5.07
N LYS A 54 2.98 -2.17 -5.76
CA LYS A 54 4.00 -3.07 -5.17
C LYS A 54 4.68 -2.43 -3.95
N HIS A 55 5.09 -1.17 -4.06
CA HIS A 55 5.77 -0.44 -2.99
C HIS A 55 4.89 -0.32 -1.73
N VAL A 56 3.62 0.05 -1.90
CA VAL A 56 2.70 0.29 -0.78
C VAL A 56 2.29 -1.01 -0.11
N THR A 57 2.05 -2.08 -0.88
CA THR A 57 1.82 -3.42 -0.34
C THR A 57 3.00 -3.88 0.52
N ARG A 58 4.24 -3.67 0.03
CA ARG A 58 5.44 -3.97 0.82
C ARG A 58 5.52 -3.15 2.10
N MET A 59 5.25 -1.84 2.05
CA MET A 59 5.25 -1.02 3.25
C MET A 59 4.23 -1.52 4.29
N GLN A 60 3.03 -1.89 3.86
CA GLN A 60 2.01 -2.43 4.76
C GLN A 60 2.46 -3.73 5.43
N HIS A 61 2.99 -4.68 4.65
CA HIS A 61 3.54 -5.91 5.23
C HIS A 61 4.66 -5.63 6.23
N ASN A 62 5.57 -4.70 5.92
CA ASN A 62 6.69 -4.37 6.81
C ASN A 62 6.21 -3.75 8.12
N TRP A 63 5.21 -2.86 8.08
CA TRP A 63 4.61 -2.28 9.29
C TRP A 63 3.86 -3.32 10.10
N MET A 64 3.10 -4.22 9.46
CA MET A 64 2.38 -5.28 10.15
C MET A 64 3.29 -6.33 10.76
N ALA A 65 4.40 -6.65 10.11
CA ALA A 65 5.46 -7.48 10.70
C ALA A 65 6.02 -6.84 11.98
N ARG A 66 6.22 -5.51 11.99
CA ARG A 66 6.67 -4.80 13.21
C ARG A 66 5.63 -4.83 14.32
N VAL A 67 4.36 -4.63 13.99
CA VAL A 67 3.26 -4.71 14.98
C VAL A 67 3.18 -6.11 15.59
N ALA A 68 3.28 -7.16 14.76
CA ALA A 68 3.23 -8.54 15.21
C ALA A 68 4.45 -8.94 16.08
N ALA A 69 5.61 -8.33 15.85
CA ALA A 69 6.83 -8.62 16.60
C ALA A 69 6.97 -7.82 17.91
N ALA A 70 6.13 -6.80 18.14
CA ALA A 70 6.28 -5.92 19.28
C ALA A 70 6.24 -6.68 20.62
N PRO A 71 7.13 -6.33 21.59
CA PRO A 71 8.04 -5.18 21.60
C PRO A 71 9.35 -5.37 20.84
N ASP A 72 9.60 -6.56 20.31
CA ASP A 72 10.82 -6.92 19.60
C ASP A 72 10.81 -6.48 18.13
N LEU A 73 11.93 -6.69 17.42
CA LEU A 73 12.04 -6.43 15.99
C LEU A 73 11.61 -7.66 15.17
N PRO A 74 10.96 -7.47 14.01
CA PRO A 74 10.64 -8.58 13.13
C PRO A 74 11.92 -9.24 12.59
N PRO A 75 11.90 -10.56 12.33
CA PRO A 75 13.03 -11.25 11.73
C PRO A 75 13.45 -10.62 10.39
N ILE A 76 14.75 -10.46 10.16
CA ILE A 76 15.32 -9.82 8.95
C ILE A 76 14.86 -10.53 7.66
N ALA A 77 14.55 -11.83 7.73
CA ALA A 77 14.09 -12.65 6.61
C ALA A 77 12.68 -12.29 6.07
N GLY A 78 11.84 -11.58 6.84
CA GLY A 78 10.50 -11.19 6.41
C GLY A 78 10.45 -10.24 5.19
N LEU A 79 11.61 -9.75 4.76
CA LEU A 79 11.79 -8.82 3.64
C LEU A 79 12.36 -9.46 2.37
N ALA A 80 12.71 -10.75 2.38
CA ALA A 80 13.42 -11.39 1.27
C ALA A 80 12.50 -12.04 0.21
N GLY A 81 11.22 -12.27 0.52
CA GLY A 81 10.31 -13.05 -0.34
C GLY A 81 9.59 -12.27 -1.46
N TRP A 82 9.84 -10.97 -1.63
CA TRP A 82 9.26 -10.17 -2.72
C TRP A 82 10.38 -9.84 -3.72
N GLU A 83 10.75 -10.78 -4.57
CA GLU A 83 11.68 -10.48 -5.66
C GLU A 83 11.01 -9.49 -6.63
N ILE A 84 11.69 -8.39 -6.94
CA ILE A 84 11.23 -7.39 -7.91
C ILE A 84 11.46 -7.97 -9.28
N ASP A 85 10.45 -8.65 -9.81
CA ASP A 85 10.24 -8.58 -11.24
C ASP A 85 9.85 -7.13 -11.54
N GLY A 86 10.77 -6.43 -12.21
CA GLY A 86 10.61 -5.07 -12.70
C GLY A 86 9.38 -4.91 -13.58
#